data_AF-A0A4Y8CB18-F1
#
_entry.id   AF-A0A4Y8CB18-F1
#
_cell.length_a   1.000
_cell.length_b   1.000
_cell.length_c   1.000
_cell.angle_alpha   90.00
_cell.angle_beta   90.00
_cell.angle_gamma   90.00
#
_symmetry.space_group_name_H-M   'P 1'
#
loop_
_entity.id
_entity.type
_entity.pdbx_description
1 polymer ?
#
loop_
_entity_poly.entity_id
_entity_poly.type
_entity_poly.pdbx_seq_one_letter_code
_entity_poly.pdbx_strand_id
1 'polypeptide(L)' 'FKNITIKKDDFFLHFESIYKQDENLLLKVAFGAFNKPEHCYLHLDKTIDFAFKEPFKIQENIKAINELKEILKVQFKI' A
#
# COMPACT_ATOMS: atom_id res chain seq x y z
N PHE A 1 -13.48 -6.77 4.48
CA PHE A 1 -12.66 -6.13 3.43
C PHE A 1 -12.51 -7.12 2.27
N LYS A 2 -12.47 -6.65 1.00
CA LYS A 2 -12.29 -7.53 -0.17
C LYS A 2 -10.90 -7.29 -0.74
N ASN A 3 -10.21 -8.36 -1.16
CA ASN A 3 -8.93 -8.23 -1.84
C ASN A 3 -9.11 -7.47 -3.16
N ILE A 4 -8.39 -6.37 -3.33
CA ILE A 4 -8.43 -5.55 -4.54
C ILE A 4 -7.04 -5.59 -5.16
N THR A 5 -6.97 -5.93 -6.45
CA THR A 5 -5.74 -5.87 -7.22
C THR A 5 -5.89 -4.84 -8.32
N ILE A 6 -4.99 -3.86 -8.34
CA ILE A 6 -4.84 -2.89 -9.42
C ILE A 6 -3.56 -3.27 -10.16
N LYS A 7 -3.69 -3.65 -11.42
CA LYS A 7 -2.54 -3.90 -12.30
C LYS A 7 -2.39 -2.71 -13.24
N LYS A 8 -1.17 -2.21 -13.38
CA LYS A 8 -0.75 -1.21 -14.36
C LYS A 8 0.26 -1.87 -15.31
N ASP A 9 0.82 -1.10 -16.24
CA ASP A 9 1.73 -1.62 -17.25
C ASP A 9 3.01 -2.25 -16.66
N ASP A 10 3.65 -1.59 -15.69
CA ASP A 10 4.95 -2.02 -15.14
C ASP A 10 4.90 -2.47 -13.67
N PHE A 11 3.75 -2.30 -13.00
CA PHE A 11 3.63 -2.58 -11.57
C PHE A 11 2.21 -2.98 -11.18
N PHE A 12 2.06 -3.48 -9.96
CA PHE A 12 0.75 -3.74 -9.38
C PHE A 12 0.66 -3.27 -7.93
N LEU A 13 -0.59 -3.14 -7.48
CA LEU A 13 -0.99 -2.94 -6.09
C LEU A 13 -2.02 -4.00 -5.74
N HIS A 14 -1.78 -4.73 -4.67
CA HIS A 14 -2.68 -5.75 -4.16
C HIS A 14 -2.97 -5.49 -2.69
N PHE A 15 -4.17 -5.00 -2.42
CA PHE A 15 -4.65 -4.80 -1.05
C PHE A 15 -5.05 -6.15 -0.48
N GLU A 16 -4.24 -6.68 0.44
CA GLU A 16 -4.39 -8.02 1.00
C GLU A 16 -5.37 -8.04 2.17
N SER A 17 -5.21 -7.12 3.11
CA SER A 17 -5.97 -7.13 4.35
C SER A 17 -5.99 -5.76 5.00
N ILE A 18 -7.07 -5.50 5.74
CA ILE A 18 -7.17 -4.38 6.66
C ILE A 18 -7.38 -4.95 8.06
N TYR A 19 -6.51 -4.57 8.97
CA TYR A 19 -6.67 -4.80 10.40
C TYR A 19 -7.08 -3.48 11.04
N LYS A 20 -8.15 -3.49 11.82
CA LYS A 20 -8.63 -2.31 12.54
C LYS A 20 -8.56 -2.57 14.03
N GLN A 21 -7.96 -1.66 14.78
CA GLN A 21 -7.94 -1.66 16.24
C GLN A 21 -8.25 -0.25 16.73
N ASP A 22 -9.44 -0.07 17.30
CA ASP A 22 -9.98 1.23 17.71
C ASP A 22 -9.96 2.26 16.56
N GLU A 23 -9.19 3.33 16.71
CA GLU A 23 -8.97 4.37 15.70
C GLU A 23 -7.82 4.05 14.74
N ASN A 24 -6.97 3.07 15.08
CA ASN A 24 -5.83 2.67 14.26
C ASN A 24 -6.24 1.69 13.17
N LEU A 25 -5.71 1.89 11.97
CA LEU A 25 -5.95 1.01 10.83
C LEU A 25 -4.62 0.58 10.20
N LEU A 26 -4.37 -0.73 10.20
CA LEU A 26 -3.20 -1.32 9.56
C LEU A 26 -3.60 -1.94 8.22
N LEU A 27 -3.03 -1.44 7.15
CA LEU A 27 -3.29 -1.89 5.79
C LEU A 27 -2.11 -2.73 5.30
N LYS A 28 -2.38 -3.98 4.95
CA LYS A 28 -1.40 -4.86 4.29
C LYS A 28 -1.57 -4.75 2.78
N VAL A 29 -0.52 -4.33 2.09
CA VAL A 29 -0.49 -4.17 0.63
C VAL A 29 0.75 -4.86 0.07
N ALA A 30 0.56 -5.68 -0.96
CA ALA A 30 1.64 -6.17 -1.80
C ALA A 30 1.75 -5.31 -3.06
N PHE A 31 2.96 -4.91 -3.45
CA PHE A 31 3.17 -4.06 -4.62
C PHE A 31 4.54 -4.23 -5.27
N GLY A 32 4.72 -3.58 -6.41
CA GLY A 32 5.99 -3.53 -7.12
C GLY A 32 5.94 -4.28 -8.45
N ALA A 33 7.08 -4.82 -8.86
CA ALA A 33 7.22 -5.55 -10.11
C ALA A 33 6.52 -6.92 -10.04
N PHE A 34 5.93 -7.37 -11.16
CA PHE A 34 5.25 -8.67 -11.24
C PHE A 34 6.13 -9.85 -10.86
N ASN A 35 7.43 -9.74 -11.11
CA ASN A 35 8.40 -10.80 -10.86
C ASN A 35 8.93 -10.80 -9.41
N LYS A 36 8.78 -9.67 -8.70
CA LYS A 36 9.26 -9.47 -7.32
C LYS A 36 8.28 -8.59 -6.53
N PRO A 37 7.16 -9.15 -6.05
CA PRO A 37 6.31 -8.48 -5.09
C PRO A 37 7.07 -8.08 -3.84
N GLU A 38 6.76 -6.89 -3.31
CA GLU A 38 7.12 -6.47 -1.98
C GLU A 38 5.86 -6.31 -1.13
N HIS A 39 5.90 -6.80 0.11
CA HIS A 39 4.80 -6.68 1.05
C HIS A 39 5.11 -5.57 2.05
N CYS A 40 4.22 -4.60 2.15
CA CYS A 40 4.30 -3.51 3.12
C CYS A 40 3.06 -3.46 3.99
N TYR A 41 3.26 -2.94 5.19
CA TYR A 41 2.20 -2.65 6.13
C TYR A 41 2.20 -1.14 6.35
N LEU A 42 1.06 -0.52 6.11
CA LEU A 42 0.84 0.89 6.33
C LEU A 42 -0.02 1.07 7.56
N HIS A 43 0.48 1.84 8.51
CA HIS A 43 -0.28 2.35 9.62
C HIS A 43 -1.00 3.63 9.18
N LEU A 44 -2.32 3.62 9.30
CA LEU A 44 -3.22 4.70 8.93
C LEU A 44 -3.90 5.20 10.20
N ASP A 45 -3.49 6.41 10.63
CA ASP A 45 -4.11 7.20 11.71
C ASP A 45 -4.30 8.63 11.16
N LYS A 46 -3.83 9.66 11.87
CA LYS A 46 -3.67 11.05 11.38
C LYS A 46 -2.58 11.17 10.31
N THR A 47 -1.66 10.21 10.25
CA THR A 47 -0.58 10.13 9.27
C THR A 47 -0.52 8.73 8.67
N ILE A 48 0.16 8.63 7.53
CA ILE A 48 0.38 7.38 6.80
C ILE A 48 1.85 7.01 6.96
N ASP A 49 2.12 5.95 7.73
CA ASP A 49 3.48 5.53 8.06
C ASP A 49 3.70 4.05 7.73
N PHE A 50 4.93 3.67 7.36
CA PHE A 50 5.28 2.27 7.17
C PHE A 50 5.50 1.60 8.53
N ALA A 51 4.70 0.59 8.86
CA ALA A 51 4.69 -0.03 10.18
C ALA A 51 5.93 -0.90 10.48
N PHE A 52 6.56 -1.47 9.46
CA PHE A 52 7.72 -2.38 9.65
C PHE A 52 8.93 -2.00 8.81
N LYS A 53 8.77 -1.98 7.48
CA LYS A 53 9.88 -1.78 6.56
C LYS A 53 9.45 -0.87 5.43
N GLU A 54 10.29 0.12 5.14
CA GLU A 54 10.16 0.89 3.92
C GLU A 54 10.51 0.02 2.70
N PRO A 55 9.74 0.16 1.61
CA PRO A 55 10.00 -0.55 0.38
C PRO A 55 11.33 -0.18 -0.26
N PHE A 56 11.90 -1.11 -1.02
CA PHE A 56 13.10 -0.83 -1.81
C PHE A 56 12.81 0.26 -2.84
N LYS A 57 13.73 1.23 -2.95
CA LYS A 57 13.64 2.38 -3.85
C LYS A 57 14.03 2.01 -5.29
N ILE A 58 13.28 1.08 -5.89
CA ILE A 58 13.32 0.78 -7.33
C ILE A 58 12.17 1.50 -8.05
N GLN A 59 12.28 1.71 -9.36
CA GLN A 59 11.33 2.53 -10.11
C GLN A 59 9.89 2.01 -10.01
N GLU A 60 9.70 0.71 -10.13
CA GLU A 60 8.39 0.04 -10.06
C GLU A 60 7.75 0.20 -8.68
N ASN A 61 8.54 0.07 -7.61
CA ASN A 61 8.08 0.27 -6.24
C ASN A 61 7.72 1.73 -5.99
N ILE A 62 8.54 2.68 -6.47
CA ILE A 62 8.26 4.12 -6.34
C ILE A 62 6.95 4.47 -7.06
N LYS A 63 6.74 3.97 -8.29
CA LYS A 63 5.47 4.14 -9.03
C LYS A 63 4.29 3.57 -8.24
N ALA A 64 4.42 2.36 -7.69
CA ALA A 64 3.35 1.72 -6.93
C ALA A 64 3.04 2.46 -5.62
N ILE A 65 4.04 2.92 -4.88
CA ILE A 65 3.87 3.71 -3.65
C ILE A 65 3.18 5.04 -3.95
N ASN A 66 3.54 5.71 -5.04
CA ASN A 66 2.90 6.97 -5.43
C ASN A 66 1.42 6.76 -5.74
N GLU A 67 1.07 5.74 -6.52
CA GLU A 67 -0.33 5.38 -6.78
C GLU A 67 -1.06 5.01 -5.48
N LEU A 68 -0.43 4.25 -4.59
CA LEU A 68 -0.97 3.90 -3.27
C LEU A 68 -1.28 5.15 -2.44
N LYS A 69 -0.38 6.12 -2.40
CA LYS A 69 -0.58 7.39 -1.68
C LYS A 69 -1.79 8.16 -2.23
N GLU A 70 -1.94 8.24 -3.56
CA GLU A 70 -3.08 8.92 -4.17
C GLU A 70 -4.41 8.22 -3.83
N ILE A 71 -4.45 6.89 -3.87
CA ILE A 71 -5.63 6.11 -3.47
C ILE A 71 -5.99 6.39 -2.00
N LEU A 72 -4.99 6.42 -1.12
CA LEU A 72 -5.21 6.62 0.31
C LEU A 72 -5.71 8.04 0.62
N LYS A 73 -5.16 9.06 -0.03
CA LYS A 73 -5.67 10.44 0.09
C LYS A 73 -7.14 10.54 -0.30
N VAL A 74 -7.53 9.90 -1.41
CA VAL A 74 -8.92 9.93 -1.89
C VAL A 74 -9.87 9.17 -0.97
N GLN A 75 -9.46 7.99 -0.48
CA GLN A 75 -10.32 7.13 0.34
C GLN A 75 -10.43 7.60 1.79
N PHE A 76 -9.34 8.07 2.39
CA PHE A 76 -9.28 8.37 3.82
C PHE A 76 -9.25 9.87 4.13
N LYS A 77 -9.13 10.76 3.12
CA LYS A 77 -9.01 12.22 3.29
C LYS A 77 -7.93 12.63 4.30
N ILE A 78 -6.86 11.85 4.37
CA ILE A 78 -5.65 12.13 5.15
C ILE A 78 -4.71 12.98 4.30
#